data_AF-A0A654DR21-F1
#
_entry.id   AF-A0A654DR21-F1
#
_cell.length_a   1.000
_cell.length_b   1.000
_cell.length_c   1.000
_cell.angle_alpha   90.00
_cell.angle_beta   90.00
_cell.angle_gamma   90.00
#
_symmetry.space_group_name_H-M   'P 1'
#
loop_
_entity.id
_entity.type
_entity.pdbx_description
1 polymer ?
#
loop_
_entity_poly.entity_id
_entity_poly.type
_entity_poly.pdbx_seq_one_letter_code
_entity_poly.pdbx_strand_id
1 'polypeptide(L)' 'MEYFSLLKHRSDEIIKFIANCGIFSLLLKNGQVIHFIPDNPDHFIEWLGSKGIKNIKKSKSVATEEEIVV' A
#
# COMPACT_ATOMS: atom_id res chain seq x y z
N MET A 1 -15.88 -4.23 10.52
CA MET A 1 -15.74 -5.43 9.66
C MET A 1 -14.68 -5.12 8.63
N GLU A 2 -13.61 -5.91 8.57
CA GLU A 2 -12.46 -5.63 7.71
C GLU A 2 -12.85 -5.86 6.24
N TYR A 3 -12.84 -4.76 5.47
CA TYR A 3 -13.33 -4.67 4.09
C TYR A 3 -12.59 -5.59 3.10
N PHE A 4 -11.48 -6.19 3.52
CA PHE A 4 -10.63 -7.05 2.70
C PHE A 4 -10.63 -8.48 3.23
N SER A 5 -11.82 -9.06 3.43
CA SER A 5 -11.97 -10.48 3.81
C SER A 5 -11.26 -11.45 2.85
N LEU A 6 -11.05 -11.02 1.60
CA LEU A 6 -10.30 -11.76 0.57
C LEU A 6 -8.80 -11.86 0.86
N LEU A 7 -8.24 -10.93 1.63
CA LEU A 7 -6.81 -10.90 1.92
C LEU A 7 -6.37 -12.09 2.79
N LYS A 8 -7.32 -12.75 3.50
CA LYS A 8 -7.10 -13.88 4.43
C LYS A 8 -6.05 -13.63 5.53
N HIS A 9 -5.50 -12.42 5.62
CA HIS A 9 -4.46 -12.00 6.54
C HIS A 9 -4.89 -10.71 7.22
N ARG A 10 -4.50 -10.55 8.48
CA ARG A 10 -4.87 -9.35 9.26
C ARG A 10 -3.98 -8.18 8.84
N SER A 11 -4.52 -6.98 8.88
CA SER A 11 -3.74 -5.78 8.55
C SER A 11 -2.50 -5.60 9.44
N ASP A 12 -2.59 -6.03 10.70
CA ASP A 12 -1.47 -5.95 11.66
C ASP A 12 -0.30 -6.86 11.28
N GLU A 13 -0.53 -7.90 10.46
CA GLU A 13 0.55 -8.78 9.99
C GLU A 13 1.36 -8.16 8.88
N ILE A 14 0.87 -7.08 8.23
CA ILE A 14 1.50 -6.45 7.08
C ILE A 14 2.48 -5.39 7.58
N ILE A 15 3.76 -5.53 7.22
CA ILE A 15 4.80 -4.55 7.57
C ILE A 15 4.87 -3.46 6.49
N LYS A 16 4.92 -3.88 5.23
CA LYS A 16 5.21 -3.02 4.08
C LYS A 16 4.50 -3.54 2.85
N PHE A 17 4.25 -2.66 1.89
CA PHE A 17 3.67 -3.05 0.60
C PHE A 17 4.34 -2.38 -0.59
N ILE A 18 4.24 -3.03 -1.74
CA ILE A 18 4.56 -2.47 -3.06
C ILE A 18 3.28 -2.52 -3.87
N ALA A 19 2.94 -1.41 -4.52
CA ALA A 19 1.93 -1.39 -5.57
C ALA A 19 2.62 -1.24 -6.93
N ASN A 20 2.27 -2.09 -7.90
CA ASN A 20 2.78 -2.00 -9.26
C ASN A 20 1.74 -2.50 -10.26
N CYS A 21 1.30 -1.63 -11.19
CA CYS A 21 0.33 -2.00 -12.24
C CYS A 21 -0.95 -2.68 -11.71
N GLY A 22 -1.49 -2.20 -10.59
CA GLY A 22 -2.70 -2.78 -9.95
C GLY A 22 -2.45 -4.05 -9.11
N ILE A 23 -1.22 -4.58 -9.11
CA ILE A 23 -0.83 -5.72 -8.26
C ILE A 23 -0.15 -5.21 -7.00
N PHE A 24 -0.57 -5.73 -5.85
CA PHE A 24 -0.02 -5.39 -4.55
C PHE A 24 0.77 -6.56 -3.98
N SER A 25 2.05 -6.33 -3.70
CA SER A 25 2.90 -7.27 -2.98
C SER A 25 3.02 -6.82 -1.53
N LEU A 26 2.56 -7.64 -0.59
CA LEU A 26 2.51 -7.32 0.84
C LEU A 26 3.53 -8.18 1.57
N LEU A 27 4.44 -7.54 2.31
CA LEU A 27 5.40 -8.21 3.18
C LEU A 27 4.77 -8.39 4.55
N LEU A 28 4.67 -9.64 4.99
CA LEU A 28 4.14 -10.01 6.29
C LEU A 28 5.25 -10.09 7.35
N LYS A 29 4.86 -9.99 8.63
CA LYS A 29 5.75 -10.11 9.80
C LYS A 29 6.48 -11.44 9.88
N ASN A 30 5.88 -12.50 9.34
CA ASN A 30 6.50 -13.82 9.25
C ASN A 30 7.52 -13.95 8.10
N GLY A 31 7.80 -12.86 7.37
CA GLY A 31 8.73 -12.83 6.23
C GLY A 31 8.13 -13.32 4.91
N GLN A 32 6.87 -13.77 4.89
CA GLN A 32 6.20 -14.16 3.66
C GLN A 32 5.78 -12.93 2.85
N VAL A 33 5.76 -13.08 1.53
CA VAL A 33 5.24 -12.08 0.61
C VAL A 33 4.00 -12.66 -0.06
N ILE A 34 2.89 -11.94 0.04
CA ILE A 34 1.64 -12.30 -0.64
C ILE A 34 1.35 -11.30 -1.76
N HIS A 35 0.73 -11.78 -2.83
CA HIS A 35 0.26 -10.95 -3.93
C HIS A 35 -1.25 -10.83 -3.86
N PHE A 36 -1.75 -9.61 -3.92
CA PHE A 36 -3.16 -9.29 -3.85
C PHE A 36 -3.54 -8.31 -4.96
N ILE A 37 -4.68 -8.54 -5.59
CA ILE A 37 -5.24 -7.68 -6.64
C ILE A 37 -6.61 -7.24 -6.13
N PRO A 38 -6.72 -6.02 -5.56
CA PRO A 38 -8.00 -5.47 -5.13
C PRO A 38 -8.82 -5.02 -6.35
N ASP A 39 -10.16 -5.13 -6.27
CA ASP A 39 -11.07 -4.49 -7.23
C ASP A 39 -10.88 -2.96 -7.29
N ASN A 40 -10.63 -2.34 -6.13
CA ASN A 40 -10.42 -0.90 -6.01
C ASN A 40 -9.01 -0.62 -5.42
N PRO A 41 -7.99 -0.42 -6.28
CA PRO A 41 -6.62 -0.21 -5.85
C PRO A 41 -6.43 1.06 -5.01
N ASP A 42 -7.07 2.17 -5.38
CA ASP A 42 -6.98 3.44 -4.64
C ASP A 42 -7.49 3.30 -3.20
N HIS A 43 -8.68 2.72 -3.04
CA HIS A 43 -9.26 2.47 -1.72
C HIS A 43 -8.40 1.51 -0.88
N PHE A 44 -7.75 0.52 -1.50
CA PHE A 44 -6.83 -0.37 -0.81
C PHE A 44 -5.57 0.36 -0.32
N ILE A 45 -5.03 1.28 -1.11
CA ILE A 45 -3.90 2.14 -0.71
C ILE A 45 -4.28 3.01 0.49
N GLU A 46 -5.45 3.66 0.45
CA GLU A 46 -5.94 4.48 1.57
C GLU A 46 -6.12 3.66 2.85
N TRP A 47 -6.68 2.46 2.72
CA TRP A 47 -6.83 1.55 3.85
C TRP A 47 -5.49 1.14 4.46
N LEU A 48 -4.50 0.75 3.64
CA LEU A 48 -3.15 0.44 4.10
C LEU A 48 -2.50 1.64 4.80
N GLY A 49 -2.67 2.84 4.24
CA GLY A 49 -2.19 4.09 4.81
C GLY A 49 -2.84 4.42 6.16
N SER A 50 -4.16 4.23 6.29
CA SER A 50 -4.91 4.39 7.55
C SER A 50 -4.42 3.44 8.64
N LYS A 51 -3.87 2.28 8.27
CA LYS A 51 -3.24 1.33 9.19
C LYS A 51 -1.76 1.61 9.46
N GLY A 52 -1.18 2.67 8.88
CA GLY A 52 0.23 3.02 9.04
C GLY A 52 1.19 2.18 8.19
N ILE A 53 0.67 1.36 7.27
CA ILE A 53 1.47 0.49 6.41
C ILE A 53 1.99 1.34 5.25
N LYS A 54 3.32 1.36 5.08
CA LYS A 54 3.99 2.24 4.10
C LYS A 54 4.21 1.54 2.76
N ASN A 55 3.96 2.29 1.68
CA ASN A 55 4.36 1.89 0.34
C ASN A 55 5.87 2.08 0.18
N ILE A 56 6.62 1.02 -0.10
CA ILE A 56 8.08 1.10 -0.24
C ILE A 56 8.53 1.62 -1.60
N LYS A 57 7.68 1.62 -2.63
CA LYS A 57 7.97 2.25 -3.93
C LYS A 57 7.72 3.76 -3.91
N LYS A 58 6.97 4.27 -2.94
CA LYS A 58 6.69 5.71 -2.78
C LYS A 58 7.79 6.44 -1.99
N SER A 59 8.97 5.86 -1.84
CA SER A 59 10.14 6.61 -1.40
C SER A 59 10.59 7.52 -2.54
N LYS A 60 10.23 8.82 -2.39
CA LYS A 60 10.63 9.99 -3.18
C LYS A 60 9.88 10.22 -4.50
N SER A 61 8.67 10.77 -4.40
CA SER A 61 8.36 11.94 -5.22
C SER A 61 8.77 13.15 -4.39
N VAL A 62 9.89 13.76 -4.78
CA VAL A 62 10.22 15.13 -4.39
C VAL A 62 8.98 15.96 -4.70
N ALA A 63 8.44 16.70 -3.73
CA ALA A 63 7.60 17.84 -4.02
C ALA A 63 8.49 18.86 -4.74
N THR A 64 8.56 18.77 -6.06
CA THR A 64 8.93 19.92 -6.89
C THR A 64 7.64 20.68 -7.12
N GLU A 65 7.22 21.43 -6.12
CA GLU A 65 6.45 22.65 -6.34
C GLU A 65 7.47 23.72 -6.76
N GLU A 66 7.95 23.62 -8.01
CA GLU A 66 8.35 24.81 -8.75
C GLU A 66 7.06 25.48 -9.20
N GLU A 67 6.52 26.40 -8.40
CA GLU A 67 5.67 27.46 -8.93
C GLU A 67 6.44 28.78 -8.90
N ILE A 68 6.70 29.23 -10.11
CA ILE A 68 7.36 30.46 -10.52
C ILE A 68 6.45 31.63 -10.13
N VAL A 69 6.93 32.55 -9.30
CA VAL A 69 6.34 33.89 -9.22
C VAL A 69 7.15 34.82 -10.12
N VAL A 70 6.44 35.23 -11.18
CA VAL A 70 6.73 36.25 -12.21
C VAL A 70 7.47 37.49 -11.73
#